data_AF-A0A7X6MHV2-F1
#
_entry.id   AF-A0A7X6MHV2-F1
#
_cell.length_a   1.000
_cell.length_b   1.000
_cell.length_c   1.000
_cell.angle_alpha   90.00
_cell.angle_beta   90.00
_cell.angle_gamma   90.00
#
_symmetry.space_group_name_H-M   'P 1'
#
loop_
_entity.id
_entity.type
_entity.pdbx_description
1 polymer ?
#
loop_
_entity_poly.entity_id
_entity_poly.type
_entity_poly.pdbx_seq_one_letter_code
_entity_poly.pdbx_strand_id
1 'polypeptide(L)'
;MSHWRLNNPRASRAKSALARRIKHKPRHAFCAQRAITALLGELASATSRQFYWSGSSELAVVSVQRDVNVWCRDGRFFWNDLFHGGPVSHPASDPVGAAELLNPFAQGPEPVYGHGSVISHTVAA
;
A
#
# COMPACT_ATOMS: atom_id res chain seq x y z
N MET A 1 -49.39 30.29 -7.61
CA MET A 1 -48.60 30.88 -8.70
C MET A 1 -47.29 30.11 -8.84
N SER A 2 -47.23 29.16 -9.76
CA SER A 2 -46.07 28.29 -9.99
C SER A 2 -45.02 29.05 -10.80
N HIS A 3 -43.95 29.51 -10.16
CA HIS A 3 -42.92 30.31 -10.80
C HIS A 3 -42.10 29.44 -11.78
N TRP A 4 -42.26 29.66 -13.08
CA TRP A 4 -41.65 28.86 -14.16
C TRP A 4 -40.12 28.74 -14.08
N ARG A 5 -39.44 29.67 -13.39
CA ARG A 5 -37.99 29.62 -13.21
C ARG A 5 -37.51 28.51 -12.27
N LEU A 6 -38.40 27.95 -11.42
CA LEU A 6 -38.02 26.91 -10.44
C LEU A 6 -38.05 25.49 -11.00
N ASN A 7 -38.80 25.24 -12.09
CA ASN A 7 -38.96 23.92 -12.70
C ASN A 7 -38.20 23.76 -14.02
N ASN A 8 -37.03 24.38 -14.16
CA ASN A 8 -36.21 24.17 -15.35
C ASN A 8 -35.39 22.86 -15.20
N PRO A 9 -35.74 21.78 -15.94
CA PRO A 9 -35.03 20.50 -15.83
C PRO A 9 -33.56 20.61 -16.23
N ARG A 10 -33.19 21.60 -17.08
CA ARG A 10 -31.79 21.85 -17.46
C ARG A 10 -30.99 22.42 -16.30
N ALA A 11 -31.57 23.35 -15.54
CA ALA A 11 -30.92 23.93 -14.37
C ALA A 11 -30.76 22.90 -13.24
N SER A 12 -31.77 22.04 -13.03
CA SER A 12 -31.69 20.93 -12.08
C SER A 12 -30.60 19.92 -12.47
N ARG A 13 -30.53 19.53 -13.75
CA ARG A 13 -29.47 18.65 -14.27
C ARG A 13 -28.08 19.27 -14.11
N ALA A 14 -27.93 20.56 -14.37
CA ALA A 14 -26.65 21.27 -14.21
C ALA A 14 -26.20 21.32 -12.74
N LYS A 15 -27.10 21.64 -11.80
CA LYS A 15 -26.82 21.61 -10.35
C LYS A 15 -26.43 20.21 -9.88
N SER A 16 -27.18 19.19 -10.30
CA SER A 16 -26.88 17.78 -9.99
C SER A 16 -25.56 17.32 -10.58
N ALA A 17 -25.23 17.71 -11.81
CA ALA A 17 -23.94 17.40 -12.43
C ALA A 17 -22.76 18.08 -11.71
N LEU A 18 -22.93 19.33 -11.29
CA LEU A 18 -21.93 20.04 -10.50
C LEU A 18 -21.74 19.41 -9.11
N ALA A 19 -22.83 19.07 -8.42
CA ALA A 19 -22.79 18.38 -7.13
C ALA A 19 -22.12 17.00 -7.24
N ARG A 20 -22.34 16.28 -8.34
CA ARG A 20 -21.63 15.02 -8.63
C ARG A 20 -20.13 15.23 -8.82
N ARG A 21 -19.71 16.32 -9.47
CA ARG A 21 -18.28 16.66 -9.63
C ARG A 21 -17.60 16.95 -8.29
N ILE A 22 -18.29 17.62 -7.36
CA ILE A 22 -17.77 17.86 -6.01
C ILE A 22 -17.63 16.55 -5.22
N LYS A 23 -18.54 15.58 -5.44
CA LYS A 23 -18.43 14.24 -4.83
C LYS A 23 -17.37 13.35 -5.47
N HIS A 24 -16.93 13.64 -6.70
CA HIS A 24 -15.88 12.86 -7.35
C HIS A 24 -14.51 13.25 -6.79
N LYS A 25 -13.81 12.25 -6.23
CA LYS A 25 -12.43 12.37 -5.77
C LYS A 25 -11.57 12.90 -6.93
N PRO A 26 -10.68 13.88 -6.71
CA PRO A 26 -9.91 14.51 -7.77
C PRO A 26 -9.23 13.44 -8.64
N ARG A 27 -9.22 13.61 -9.96
CA ARG A 27 -8.58 12.67 -10.91
C ARG A 27 -7.07 12.53 -10.70
N HIS A 28 -6.48 13.42 -9.89
CA HIS A 28 -5.08 13.42 -9.44
C HIS A 28 -4.94 13.17 -7.93
N ALA A 29 -6.01 12.75 -7.26
CA ALA A 29 -5.91 12.32 -5.88
C ALA A 29 -5.02 11.08 -5.85
N PHE A 30 -4.01 11.11 -4.97
CA PHE A 30 -3.19 9.96 -4.64
C PHE A 30 -4.05 8.70 -4.46
N CYS A 31 -3.59 7.59 -5.01
CA CYS A 31 -4.25 6.30 -4.94
C CYS A 31 -3.28 5.27 -4.38
N ALA A 32 -3.50 4.85 -3.13
CA ALA A 32 -2.63 3.91 -2.43
C ALA A 32 -2.49 2.59 -3.18
N GLN A 33 -3.59 2.08 -3.75
CA GLN A 33 -3.60 0.89 -4.60
C GLN A 33 -2.59 1.00 -5.76
N ARG A 34 -2.61 2.12 -6.50
CA ARG A 34 -1.69 2.34 -7.63
C ARG A 34 -0.25 2.43 -7.17
N ALA A 35 0.02 3.07 -6.04
CA ALA A 35 1.36 3.17 -5.48
C ALA A 35 1.92 1.80 -5.07
N ILE A 36 1.12 0.96 -4.40
CA ILE A 36 1.52 -0.43 -4.08
C ILE A 36 1.74 -1.24 -5.36
N THR A 37 0.88 -1.11 -6.37
CA THR A 37 1.08 -1.81 -7.65
C THR A 37 2.39 -1.40 -8.33
N ALA A 38 2.75 -0.10 -8.28
CA ALA A 38 4.03 0.36 -8.82
C ALA A 38 5.22 -0.22 -8.05
N LEU A 39 5.18 -0.19 -6.71
CA LEU A 39 6.21 -0.79 -5.87
C LEU A 39 6.38 -2.30 -6.15
N LEU A 40 5.27 -3.02 -6.34
CA LEU A 40 5.28 -4.43 -6.69
C LEU A 40 5.95 -4.71 -8.04
N GLY A 41 5.80 -3.82 -9.02
CA GLY A 41 6.47 -3.94 -10.32
C GLY A 41 7.99 -3.85 -10.19
N GLU A 42 8.47 -2.94 -9.35
CA GLU A 42 9.91 -2.79 -9.05
C GLU A 42 10.44 -4.02 -8.30
N LEU A 43 9.73 -4.49 -7.26
CA LEU A 43 10.12 -5.67 -6.49
C LEU A 43 10.10 -6.95 -7.33
N ALA A 44 9.10 -7.13 -8.20
CA ALA A 44 9.01 -8.28 -9.10
C ALA A 44 10.14 -8.31 -10.14
N SER A 45 10.74 -7.15 -10.45
CA SER A 45 11.92 -7.07 -11.33
C SER A 45 13.19 -7.55 -10.62
N ALA A 46 13.24 -7.43 -9.28
CA ALA A 46 14.38 -7.83 -8.46
C ALA A 46 14.29 -9.28 -7.92
N THR A 47 13.09 -9.88 -7.87
CA THR A 47 12.87 -11.24 -7.33
C THR A 47 11.70 -11.95 -8.01
N SER A 48 11.79 -13.28 -8.16
CA SER A 48 10.71 -14.12 -8.70
C SER A 48 9.64 -14.50 -7.66
N ARG A 49 9.68 -13.88 -6.47
CA ARG A 49 8.77 -14.15 -5.35
C ARG A 49 7.36 -13.62 -5.66
N GLN A 50 6.34 -14.39 -5.27
CA GLN A 50 4.97 -13.89 -5.24
C GLN A 50 4.75 -13.01 -4.02
N PHE A 51 4.17 -11.84 -4.25
CA PHE A 51 3.80 -10.90 -3.19
C PHE A 51 2.30 -10.86 -3.02
N TYR A 52 1.85 -10.91 -1.77
CA TYR A 52 0.44 -10.78 -1.42
C TYR A 52 0.15 -9.35 -0.99
N TRP A 53 -0.88 -8.76 -1.58
CA TRP A 53 -1.27 -7.39 -1.29
C TRP A 53 -2.79 -7.24 -1.31
N SER A 54 -3.29 -6.26 -0.57
CA SER A 54 -4.71 -5.92 -0.53
C SER A 54 -4.85 -4.43 -0.24
N GLY A 55 -5.91 -3.80 -0.71
CA GLY A 55 -6.09 -2.39 -0.46
C GLY A 55 -7.27 -1.76 -1.19
N SER A 56 -7.43 -0.47 -0.89
CA SER A 56 -8.34 0.46 -1.53
C SER A 56 -7.57 1.65 -2.08
N SER A 57 -8.28 2.63 -2.65
CA SER A 57 -7.65 3.87 -3.10
C SER A 57 -7.04 4.71 -1.96
N GLU A 58 -7.44 4.50 -0.71
CA GLU A 58 -7.00 5.29 0.45
C GLU A 58 -5.86 4.64 1.22
N LEU A 59 -5.93 3.32 1.37
CA LEU A 59 -4.97 2.52 2.12
C LEU A 59 -4.74 1.22 1.36
N ALA A 60 -3.48 0.87 1.13
CA ALA A 60 -3.11 -0.42 0.58
C ALA A 60 -1.93 -1.00 1.36
N VAL A 61 -1.83 -2.32 1.42
CA VAL A 61 -0.78 -3.03 2.13
C VAL A 61 -0.26 -4.17 1.28
N VAL A 62 1.05 -4.39 1.34
CA VAL A 62 1.72 -5.55 0.73
C VAL A 62 2.64 -6.20 1.76
N SER A 63 2.64 -7.53 1.80
CA SER A 63 3.60 -8.30 2.57
C SER A 63 4.79 -8.66 1.68
N VAL A 64 5.97 -8.16 2.03
CA VAL A 64 7.22 -8.38 1.26
C VAL A 64 7.94 -9.63 1.77
N GLN A 65 7.97 -9.81 3.09
CA GLN A 65 8.56 -10.94 3.79
C GLN A 65 7.81 -11.15 5.11
N ARG A 66 8.05 -12.28 5.81
CA ARG A 66 7.62 -12.44 7.20
C ARG A 66 8.07 -11.23 8.02
N ASP A 67 7.11 -10.67 8.76
CA ASP A 67 7.25 -9.48 9.61
C ASP A 67 7.56 -8.15 8.89
N VAL A 68 7.63 -8.14 7.55
CA VAL A 68 7.82 -6.93 6.73
C VAL A 68 6.57 -6.66 5.89
N ASN A 69 5.70 -5.81 6.44
CA ASN A 69 4.51 -5.31 5.76
C ASN A 69 4.69 -3.83 5.40
N VAL A 70 4.47 -3.51 4.13
CA VAL A 70 4.54 -2.15 3.59
C VAL A 70 3.13 -1.63 3.43
N TRP A 71 2.82 -0.58 4.17
CA TRP A 71 1.55 0.14 4.14
C TRP A 71 1.70 1.40 3.29
N CYS A 72 0.73 1.68 2.44
CA CYS A 72 0.67 2.88 1.65
C CYS A 72 -0.58 3.68 2.05
N ARG A 73 -0.37 4.87 2.61
CA ARG A 73 -1.44 5.80 2.99
C ARG A 73 -0.96 7.23 2.87
N ASP A 74 -1.87 8.15 2.58
CA ASP A 74 -1.60 9.60 2.59
C ASP A 74 -0.37 10.02 1.76
N GLY A 75 -0.10 9.34 0.64
CA GLY A 75 1.05 9.67 -0.22
C GLY A 75 2.39 9.09 0.24
N ARG A 76 2.41 8.17 1.21
CA ARG A 76 3.64 7.62 1.79
C ARG A 76 3.56 6.12 2.01
N PHE A 77 4.70 5.46 1.87
CA PHE A 77 4.94 4.10 2.31
C PHE A 77 5.43 4.09 3.76
N PHE A 78 5.00 3.08 4.52
CA PHE A 78 5.40 2.83 5.89
C PHE A 78 5.68 1.35 6.07
N TRP A 79 6.81 1.01 6.67
CA TRP A 79 7.11 -0.38 7.06
C TRP A 79 7.96 -0.38 8.31
N ASN A 80 8.07 -1.54 8.95
CA ASN A 80 8.98 -1.71 10.07
C ASN A 80 10.36 -2.10 9.54
N ASP A 81 11.39 -1.36 9.92
CA ASP A 81 12.76 -1.73 9.63
C ASP A 81 13.27 -2.71 10.67
N LEU A 82 13.46 -3.96 10.26
CA LEU A 82 13.96 -5.03 11.12
C LEU A 82 15.44 -4.83 11.50
N PHE A 83 16.19 -3.98 10.80
CA PHE A 83 17.60 -3.71 11.08
C PHE A 83 17.79 -2.62 12.13
N HIS A 84 17.02 -1.52 12.04
CA HIS A 84 17.14 -0.37 12.95
C HIS A 84 16.00 -0.26 13.98
N GLY A 85 15.02 -1.18 13.95
CA GLY A 85 14.01 -1.35 15.01
C GLY A 85 12.95 -0.24 15.06
N GLY A 86 12.67 0.42 13.94
CA GLY A 86 11.74 1.56 13.89
C GLY A 86 10.93 1.64 12.60
N PRO A 87 9.80 2.39 12.61
CA PRO A 87 9.00 2.57 11.42
C PRO A 87 9.72 3.49 10.42
N VAL A 88 9.94 3.00 9.21
CA VAL A 88 10.45 3.78 8.09
C VAL A 88 9.28 4.42 7.35
N SER A 89 9.47 5.67 6.91
CA SER A 89 8.50 6.39 6.10
C SER A 89 9.13 6.92 4.82
N HIS A 90 8.64 6.45 3.68
CA HIS A 90 9.13 6.84 2.34
C HIS A 90 8.03 7.49 1.51
N PRO A 91 8.32 8.48 0.65
CA PRO A 91 7.32 9.02 -0.26
C PRO A 91 6.81 7.96 -1.24
N ALA A 92 5.49 7.93 -1.48
CA ALA A 92 4.88 7.01 -2.44
C ALA A 92 5.02 7.48 -3.90
N SER A 93 5.52 8.70 -4.12
CA SER A 93 5.89 9.20 -5.45
C SER A 93 7.16 8.55 -6.01
N ASP A 94 7.96 7.91 -5.15
CA ASP A 94 9.20 7.23 -5.53
C ASP A 94 9.14 5.74 -5.11
N PRO A 95 8.49 4.89 -5.92
CA PRO A 95 8.44 3.46 -5.67
C PRO A 95 9.79 2.76 -5.91
N VAL A 96 10.67 3.35 -6.73
CA VAL A 96 11.98 2.78 -7.06
C VAL A 96 12.89 2.86 -5.82
N GLY A 97 13.04 4.05 -5.23
CA GLY A 97 13.83 4.21 -4.00
C GLY A 97 13.27 3.38 -2.83
N ALA A 98 11.94 3.24 -2.73
CA ALA A 98 11.33 2.35 -1.75
C ALA A 98 11.69 0.87 -2.00
N ALA A 99 11.70 0.43 -3.26
CA ALA A 99 12.08 -0.93 -3.61
C ALA A 99 13.55 -1.22 -3.31
N GLU A 100 14.46 -0.28 -3.54
CA GLU A 100 15.89 -0.42 -3.20
C GLU A 100 16.09 -0.64 -1.70
N LEU A 101 15.37 0.11 -0.85
CA LEU A 101 15.40 -0.05 0.60
C LEU A 101 14.79 -1.39 1.05
N LEU A 102 13.82 -1.90 0.28
CA LEU A 102 13.14 -3.17 0.57
C LEU A 102 13.83 -4.38 -0.05
N ASN A 103 14.76 -4.18 -0.97
CA ASN A 103 15.45 -5.23 -1.71
C ASN A 103 16.16 -6.26 -0.80
N PRO A 104 16.81 -5.87 0.32
CA PRO A 104 17.36 -6.84 1.27
C PRO A 104 16.32 -7.82 1.83
N PHE A 105 15.07 -7.38 2.02
CA PHE A 105 13.97 -8.23 2.49
C PHE A 105 13.33 -9.05 1.36
N ALA A 106 13.38 -8.55 0.11
CA ALA A 106 12.81 -9.20 -1.06
C ALA A 106 13.71 -10.31 -1.64
N GLN A 107 15.02 -10.19 -1.47
CA GLN A 107 16.04 -11.13 -1.97
C GLN A 107 16.56 -12.11 -0.91
N GLY A 108 16.32 -11.85 0.38
CA GLY A 108 16.74 -12.77 1.44
C GLY A 108 16.07 -14.15 1.27
N PRO A 109 16.81 -15.27 1.47
CA PRO A 109 16.16 -16.57 1.64
C PRO A 109 15.15 -16.43 2.77
N GLU A 110 13.94 -16.99 2.63
CA GLU A 110 12.98 -17.08 3.73
C GLU A 110 13.75 -17.48 4.98
N PRO A 111 13.92 -16.61 6.00
CA PRO A 111 14.65 -17.00 7.18
C PRO A 111 13.87 -18.17 7.75
N VAL A 112 14.47 -19.36 7.76
CA VAL A 112 13.93 -20.51 8.48
C VAL A 112 14.08 -20.11 9.95
N TYR A 113 13.12 -19.34 10.46
CA TYR A 113 12.90 -19.23 11.89
C TYR A 113 12.44 -20.63 12.29
N GLY A 114 13.42 -21.46 12.66
CA GLY A 114 13.18 -22.78 13.20
C GLY A 114 12.14 -22.64 14.31
N HIS A 115 10.97 -23.20 14.07
CA HIS A 115 9.98 -23.40 15.10
C HIS A 115 10.65 -24.27 16.18
N GLY A 116 10.96 -23.65 17.32
CA GLY A 116 11.41 -24.32 18.54
C GLY A 116 12.37 -25.49 18.37
N SER A 117 13.65 -25.22 18.16
CA SER A 117 14.67 -26.20 18.58
C SER A 117 14.70 -26.16 20.10
N VAL A 118 13.84 -26.96 20.73
CA VAL A 118 14.00 -27.36 22.12
C VAL A 118 15.34 -28.09 22.15
N ILE A 119 16.35 -27.45 22.75
CA ILE A 119 17.62 -28.09 23.06
C ILE A 119 17.29 -29.15 24.11
N SER A 120 17.06 -30.39 23.65
CA SER A 120 17.07 -31.56 24.53
C SER A 120 18.50 -31.73 25.03
N HIS A 121 18.78 -31.19 26.21
CA HIS A 121 19.95 -31.56 26.99
C HIS A 121 19.79 -33.04 27.38
N THR A 122 20.39 -33.93 26.60
CA THR A 122 20.64 -35.31 27.05
C THR A 122 21.72 -35.24 28.12
N VAL A 123 21.31 -35.32 29.38
CA VAL A 123 22.23 -35.60 30.49
C VAL A 123 22.37 -37.11 30.55
N ALA A 124 23.54 -37.61 30.19
CA ALA A 124 23.94 -38.98 30.45
C ALA A 124 24.30 -39.12 31.94
N ALA A 125 23.71 -40.13 32.59
CA ALA A 125 24.20 -40.74 33.82
C ALA A 125 23.81 -42.22 33.81
#